data_AF-X1ITY2-F1
#
_entry.id   AF-X1ITY2-F1
#
_cell.length_a   1.000
_cell.length_b   1.000
_cell.length_c   1.000
_cell.angle_alpha   90.00
_cell.angle_beta   90.00
_cell.angle_gamma   90.00
#
_symmetry.space_group_name_H-M   'P 1'
#
loop_
_entity.id
_entity.type
_entity.pdbx_description
1 polymer ?
#
loop_
_entity_poly.entity_id
_entity_poly.type
_entity_poly.pdbx_seq_one_letter_code
_entity_poly.pdbx_strand_id
1 'polypeptide(L)'
;AATLTALSALRIGAGLVTLGIPESLNPILEIKLTEVMTLPLPETSQKTLSSEAFGKIEEFSGRCRAIALGPGISVEEETKKLVKMIMRGLNIPLVLDADGINNLVGEISLLQKYRAPLIITPHPGETSRLLEIEVEEVQKDRIESTVALARETGA
;
A
#
# COMPACT_ATOMS: atom_id res chain seq x y z
N ALA A 1 5.84 -4.25 10.45
CA ALA A 1 5.44 -3.18 9.53
C ALA A 1 4.12 -2.54 9.96
N ALA A 2 2.98 -3.22 9.81
CA ALA A 2 1.63 -2.73 10.16
C ALA A 2 1.51 -1.89 11.47
N THR A 3 2.03 -2.38 12.61
CA THR A 3 2.01 -1.63 13.88
C THR A 3 2.72 -0.28 13.77
N LEU A 4 3.89 -0.21 13.14
CA LEU A 4 4.68 1.02 13.03
C LEU A 4 3.95 2.04 12.17
N THR A 5 3.36 1.60 11.06
CA THR A 5 2.55 2.45 10.17
C THR A 5 1.34 3.02 10.91
N ALA A 6 0.55 2.16 11.56
CA ALA A 6 -0.67 2.59 12.24
C ALA A 6 -0.39 3.50 13.44
N LEU A 7 0.61 3.17 14.26
CA LEU A 7 1.00 4.03 15.39
C LEU A 7 1.55 5.36 14.92
N SER A 8 2.34 5.39 13.84
CA SER A 8 2.86 6.67 13.30
C SER A 8 1.72 7.58 12.86
N ALA A 9 0.71 7.04 12.17
CA ALA A 9 -0.47 7.80 11.77
C ALA A 9 -1.23 8.37 12.98
N LEU A 10 -1.40 7.56 14.04
CA LEU A 10 -2.02 8.03 15.28
C LEU A 10 -1.18 9.12 15.96
N ARG A 11 0.13 8.91 16.07
CA ARG A 11 1.07 9.81 16.77
C ARG A 11 1.24 11.16 16.07
N ILE A 12 1.07 11.23 14.75
CA ILE A 12 1.12 12.49 14.00
C ILE A 12 -0.23 13.24 13.99
N GLY A 13 -1.26 12.69 14.63
CA GLY A 13 -2.52 13.40 14.90
C GLY A 13 -3.72 12.93 14.08
N ALA A 14 -3.68 11.75 13.45
CA ALA A 14 -4.89 11.18 12.86
C ALA A 14 -5.92 10.89 13.96
N GLY A 15 -7.13 11.44 13.84
CA GLY A 15 -8.18 11.28 14.86
C GLY A 15 -8.76 9.86 14.94
N LEU A 16 -8.77 9.12 13.84
CA LEU A 16 -9.15 7.70 13.78
C LEU A 16 -8.16 6.97 12.87
N VAL A 17 -7.67 5.84 13.34
CA VAL A 17 -6.82 4.93 12.56
C VAL A 17 -7.44 3.54 12.64
N THR A 18 -7.66 2.93 11.48
CA THR A 18 -8.11 1.54 11.37
C THR A 18 -7.10 0.74 10.56
N LEU A 19 -6.65 -0.38 11.11
CA LEU A 19 -5.67 -1.26 10.50
C LEU A 19 -6.37 -2.47 9.87
N GLY A 20 -6.41 -2.52 8.53
CA GLY A 20 -6.85 -3.69 7.76
C GLY A 20 -5.77 -4.76 7.69
N ILE A 21 -6.09 -5.98 8.14
CA ILE A 21 -5.11 -7.07 8.33
C ILE A 21 -5.73 -8.45 8.09
N PRO A 22 -4.91 -9.46 7.73
CA PRO A 22 -5.35 -10.85 7.73
C PRO A 22 -6.02 -11.24 9.06
N GLU A 23 -7.17 -11.90 9.01
CA GLU A 23 -7.98 -12.24 10.18
C GLU A 23 -7.22 -12.98 11.28
N SER A 24 -6.28 -13.86 10.91
CA SER A 24 -5.49 -14.64 11.86
C SER A 24 -4.51 -13.78 12.68
N LEU A 25 -4.16 -12.58 12.19
CA LEU A 25 -3.28 -11.64 12.88
C LEU A 25 -4.05 -10.71 13.83
N ASN A 26 -5.39 -10.68 13.76
CA ASN A 26 -6.21 -9.73 14.51
C ASN A 26 -5.99 -9.79 16.04
N PRO A 27 -6.02 -10.97 16.70
CA PRO A 27 -5.85 -11.02 18.15
C PRO A 27 -4.50 -10.44 18.61
N ILE A 28 -3.44 -10.68 17.84
CA ILE A 28 -2.09 -10.19 18.17
C ILE A 28 -2.04 -8.66 18.06
N LEU A 29 -2.70 -8.10 17.04
CA LEU A 29 -2.65 -6.68 16.78
C LEU A 29 -3.61 -5.87 17.66
N GLU A 30 -4.76 -6.42 18.06
CA GLU A 30 -5.61 -5.79 19.08
C GLU A 30 -4.92 -5.69 20.44
N ILE A 31 -4.11 -6.69 20.83
CA ILE A 31 -3.32 -6.61 22.06
C ILE A 31 -2.23 -5.54 21.94
N LYS A 32 -1.57 -5.46 20.78
CA LYS A 32 -0.41 -4.59 20.58
C LYS A 32 -0.80 -3.12 20.33
N LEU A 33 -2.00 -2.88 19.81
CA LEU A 33 -2.47 -1.57 19.39
C LEU A 33 -3.76 -1.21 20.13
N THR A 34 -3.63 -0.55 21.28
CA THR A 34 -4.78 -0.27 22.16
C THR A 34 -5.76 0.74 21.57
N GLU A 35 -5.26 1.77 20.88
CA GLU A 35 -6.08 2.87 20.34
C GLU A 35 -6.39 2.73 18.85
N VAL A 36 -5.60 1.95 18.11
CA VAL A 36 -5.88 1.69 16.69
C VAL A 36 -6.96 0.64 16.59
N MET A 37 -8.02 0.95 15.84
CA MET A 37 -9.05 -0.03 15.53
C MET A 37 -8.52 -1.05 14.53
N THR A 38 -8.97 -2.30 14.60
CA THR A 38 -8.60 -3.32 13.62
C THR A 38 -9.79 -3.63 12.71
N LEU A 39 -9.47 -4.02 11.48
CA LEU A 39 -10.42 -4.52 10.50
C LEU A 39 -9.89 -5.88 10.00
N PRO A 40 -10.39 -7.01 10.54
CA PRO A 40 -10.05 -8.34 10.05
C PRO A 40 -10.51 -8.50 8.60
N LEU A 41 -9.62 -8.95 7.72
CA LEU A 41 -9.87 -9.13 6.30
C LEU A 41 -9.66 -10.60 5.91
N PRO A 42 -10.40 -11.10 4.89
CA PRO A 42 -10.16 -12.41 4.30
C PRO A 42 -8.69 -12.65 3.97
N GLU A 43 -8.21 -13.84 4.30
CA GLU A 43 -6.83 -14.25 4.11
C GLU A 43 -6.69 -15.55 3.32
N THR A 44 -5.50 -15.78 2.77
CA THR A 44 -5.11 -17.03 2.12
C THR A 44 -4.67 -18.06 3.16
N SER A 45 -4.44 -19.31 2.75
CA SER A 45 -3.87 -20.34 3.63
C SER A 45 -2.45 -20.02 4.12
N GLN A 46 -1.74 -19.11 3.44
CA GLN A 46 -0.44 -18.56 3.82
C GLN A 46 -0.56 -17.40 4.80
N LYS A 47 -1.78 -17.03 5.23
CA LYS A 47 -2.07 -15.89 6.13
C LYS A 47 -1.68 -14.54 5.52
N THR A 48 -1.79 -14.42 4.21
CA THR A 48 -1.66 -13.15 3.46
C THR A 48 -3.04 -12.66 3.04
N LEU A 49 -3.18 -11.38 2.66
CA LEU A 49 -4.48 -10.85 2.25
C LEU A 49 -4.97 -11.52 0.96
N SER A 50 -6.22 -11.97 0.98
CA SER A 50 -6.91 -12.55 -0.18
C SER A 50 -7.56 -11.46 -1.03
N SER A 51 -7.74 -11.71 -2.34
CA SER A 51 -8.50 -10.80 -3.21
C SER A 51 -9.97 -10.64 -2.80
N GLU A 52 -10.53 -11.62 -2.06
CA GLU A 52 -11.86 -11.56 -1.46
C GLU A 52 -12.03 -10.42 -0.46
N ALA A 53 -10.92 -9.89 0.10
CA ALA A 53 -10.94 -8.75 0.99
C ALA A 53 -11.41 -7.45 0.31
N PHE A 54 -11.38 -7.38 -1.03
CA PHE A 54 -11.67 -6.16 -1.77
C PHE A 54 -13.03 -5.55 -1.41
N GLY A 55 -14.11 -6.33 -1.37
CA GLY A 55 -15.46 -5.81 -1.09
C GLY A 55 -15.55 -5.14 0.29
N LYS A 56 -14.92 -5.74 1.30
CA LYS A 56 -14.88 -5.18 2.67
C LYS A 56 -14.01 -3.93 2.75
N ILE A 57 -12.89 -3.90 2.03
CA ILE A 57 -12.03 -2.71 1.94
C ILE A 57 -12.77 -1.58 1.22
N GLU A 58 -13.44 -1.86 0.11
CA GLU A 58 -14.21 -0.89 -0.68
C GLU A 58 -15.32 -0.27 0.16
N GLU A 59 -16.14 -1.09 0.82
CA GLU A 59 -17.18 -0.61 1.74
C GLU A 59 -16.60 0.28 2.84
N PHE A 60 -15.52 -0.17 3.51
CA PHE A 60 -14.93 0.58 4.62
C PHE A 60 -14.25 1.88 4.15
N SER A 61 -13.71 1.90 2.94
CA SER A 61 -13.01 3.06 2.38
C SER A 61 -13.88 4.33 2.31
N GLY A 62 -15.21 4.18 2.19
CA GLY A 62 -16.16 5.30 2.22
C GLY A 62 -16.20 6.06 3.56
N ARG A 63 -15.59 5.51 4.62
CA ARG A 63 -15.47 6.13 5.95
C ARG A 63 -14.07 6.73 6.19
N CYS A 64 -13.14 6.52 5.27
CA CYS A 64 -11.76 6.94 5.39
C CYS A 64 -11.53 8.27 4.66
N ARG A 65 -10.48 9.00 5.06
CA ARG A 65 -9.97 10.17 4.32
C ARG A 65 -8.74 9.87 3.47
N ALA A 66 -7.99 8.85 3.85
CA ALA A 66 -6.83 8.36 3.13
C ALA A 66 -6.57 6.88 3.48
N ILE A 67 -5.81 6.20 2.64
CA ILE A 67 -5.34 4.82 2.86
C ILE A 67 -3.81 4.81 2.73
N ALA A 68 -3.12 4.07 3.59
CA ALA A 68 -1.73 3.66 3.38
C ALA A 68 -1.71 2.15 3.13
N LEU A 69 -1.07 1.72 2.05
CA LEU A 69 -1.08 0.32 1.60
C LEU A 69 0.34 -0.14 1.28
N GLY A 70 0.71 -1.33 1.77
CA GLY A 70 1.91 -2.02 1.31
C GLY A 70 2.90 -2.54 2.37
N PRO A 71 3.12 -1.87 3.52
CA PRO A 71 4.11 -2.35 4.48
C PRO A 71 3.79 -3.75 5.05
N GLY A 72 4.47 -4.77 4.51
CA GLY A 72 4.36 -6.17 4.93
C GLY A 72 3.10 -6.89 4.44
N ILE A 73 2.54 -6.49 3.30
CA ILE A 73 1.36 -7.17 2.72
C ILE A 73 1.72 -8.40 1.88
N SER A 74 3.01 -8.63 1.57
CA SER A 74 3.53 -9.68 0.68
C SER A 74 3.32 -9.41 -0.81
N VAL A 75 3.97 -10.22 -1.64
CA VAL A 75 3.85 -10.23 -3.10
C VAL A 75 3.21 -11.52 -3.63
N GLU A 76 2.48 -12.24 -2.76
CA GLU A 76 1.72 -13.42 -3.15
C GLU A 76 0.62 -13.08 -4.17
N GLU A 77 0.27 -14.04 -5.03
CA GLU A 77 -0.61 -13.79 -6.18
C GLU A 77 -1.98 -13.20 -5.79
N GLU A 78 -2.60 -13.68 -4.71
CA GLU A 78 -3.88 -13.14 -4.24
C GLU A 78 -3.76 -11.72 -3.69
N THR A 79 -2.68 -11.41 -2.98
CA THR A 79 -2.40 -10.04 -2.52
C THR A 79 -2.12 -9.12 -3.71
N LYS A 80 -1.36 -9.59 -4.71
CA LYS A 80 -1.11 -8.85 -5.95
C LYS A 80 -2.42 -8.52 -6.68
N LYS A 81 -3.33 -9.48 -6.79
CA LYS A 81 -4.68 -9.26 -7.34
C LYS A 81 -5.44 -8.21 -6.52
N LEU A 82 -5.42 -8.32 -5.19
CA LEU A 82 -6.07 -7.36 -4.30
C LEU A 82 -5.56 -5.93 -4.52
N VAL A 83 -4.24 -5.73 -4.56
CA VAL A 83 -3.62 -4.41 -4.81
C VAL A 83 -4.10 -3.84 -6.15
N LYS A 84 -4.13 -4.65 -7.22
CA LYS A 84 -4.63 -4.20 -8.53
C LYS A 84 -6.11 -3.86 -8.51
N MET A 85 -6.93 -4.59 -7.75
CA MET A 85 -8.35 -4.27 -7.57
C MET A 85 -8.52 -2.94 -6.82
N ILE A 86 -7.73 -2.70 -5.77
CA ILE A 86 -7.70 -1.42 -5.03
C ILE A 86 -7.34 -0.26 -5.97
N MET A 87 -6.29 -0.40 -6.78
CA MET A 87 -5.87 0.64 -7.74
C MET A 87 -6.93 0.95 -8.80
N ARG A 88 -7.78 -0.02 -9.16
CA ARG A 88 -8.81 0.16 -10.19
C ARG A 88 -10.15 0.63 -9.61
N GLY A 89 -10.48 0.22 -8.39
CA GLY A 89 -11.79 0.41 -7.79
C GLY A 89 -11.88 1.61 -6.86
N LEU A 90 -10.82 1.91 -6.10
CA LEU A 90 -10.87 2.97 -5.10
C LEU A 90 -10.52 4.33 -5.70
N ASN A 91 -11.17 5.38 -5.17
CA ASN A 91 -10.94 6.77 -5.54
C ASN A 91 -10.80 7.63 -4.27
N ILE A 92 -9.80 7.32 -3.44
CA ILE A 92 -9.51 7.96 -2.16
C ILE A 92 -8.01 8.29 -2.09
N PRO A 93 -7.56 9.37 -1.43
CA PRO A 93 -6.13 9.61 -1.26
C PRO A 93 -5.36 8.35 -0.78
N LEU A 94 -4.32 7.97 -1.50
CA LEU A 94 -3.61 6.71 -1.30
C LEU A 94 -2.11 6.94 -1.18
N VAL A 95 -1.50 6.33 -0.17
CA VAL A 95 -0.05 6.22 -0.02
C VAL A 95 0.34 4.77 -0.29
N LEU A 96 1.17 4.52 -1.30
CA LEU A 96 1.75 3.20 -1.59
C LEU A 96 3.20 3.15 -1.12
N ASP A 97 3.52 2.09 -0.41
CA ASP A 97 4.88 1.83 0.10
C ASP A 97 5.22 0.34 -0.06
N ALA A 98 6.50 -0.03 0.00
CA ALA A 98 6.95 -1.41 0.11
C ALA A 98 6.27 -2.39 -0.87
N ASP A 99 5.62 -3.45 -0.37
CA ASP A 99 4.95 -4.44 -1.22
C ASP A 99 3.76 -3.87 -2.00
N GLY A 100 3.18 -2.75 -1.57
CA GLY A 100 2.17 -2.02 -2.35
C GLY A 100 2.76 -1.53 -3.68
N ILE A 101 4.03 -1.12 -3.67
CA ILE A 101 4.80 -0.74 -4.86
C ILE A 101 5.25 -1.99 -5.62
N ASN A 102 5.86 -2.97 -4.94
CA ASN A 102 6.40 -4.16 -5.60
C ASN A 102 5.32 -4.96 -6.36
N ASN A 103 4.07 -4.96 -5.88
CA ASN A 103 2.94 -5.60 -6.57
C ASN A 103 2.52 -4.92 -7.89
N LEU A 104 3.00 -3.70 -8.17
CA LEU A 104 2.69 -2.90 -9.35
C LEU A 104 3.85 -2.80 -10.36
N VAL A 105 4.98 -3.46 -10.10
CA VAL A 105 6.08 -3.58 -11.07
C VAL A 105 5.56 -4.25 -12.36
N GLY A 106 5.87 -3.63 -13.50
CA GLY A 106 5.34 -4.01 -14.82
C GLY A 106 3.90 -3.52 -15.12
N GLU A 107 3.25 -2.83 -14.17
CA GLU A 107 1.90 -2.27 -14.34
C GLU A 107 1.81 -0.79 -13.90
N ILE A 108 2.87 0.01 -14.13
CA ILE A 108 2.91 1.45 -13.81
C ILE A 108 1.69 2.23 -14.31
N SER A 109 1.12 1.83 -15.45
CA SER A 109 -0.08 2.48 -15.99
C SER A 109 -1.29 2.48 -15.02
N LEU A 110 -1.31 1.60 -14.01
CA LEU A 110 -2.32 1.65 -12.94
C LEU A 110 -2.13 2.83 -12.00
N LEU A 111 -0.88 3.22 -11.72
CA LEU A 111 -0.56 4.41 -10.93
C LEU A 111 -1.06 5.67 -11.65
N GLN A 112 -0.74 5.79 -12.95
CA GLN A 112 -1.18 6.92 -13.79
C GLN A 112 -2.71 7.07 -13.87
N LYS A 113 -3.43 5.94 -13.82
CA LYS A 113 -4.90 5.91 -13.96
C LYS A 113 -5.63 6.11 -12.63
N TYR A 114 -4.92 6.18 -11.51
CA TYR A 114 -5.52 6.40 -10.20
C TYR A 114 -6.16 7.79 -10.16
N ARG A 115 -7.44 7.88 -9.76
CA ARG A 115 -8.24 9.10 -9.94
C ARG A 115 -8.27 10.03 -8.73
N ALA A 116 -7.56 9.68 -7.67
CA ALA A 116 -7.44 10.46 -6.45
C ALA A 116 -5.97 10.78 -6.18
N PRO A 117 -5.64 11.69 -5.24
CA PRO A 117 -4.26 11.96 -4.87
C PRO A 117 -3.51 10.67 -4.52
N LEU A 118 -2.37 10.45 -5.17
CA LEU A 118 -1.52 9.28 -5.00
C LEU A 118 -0.14 9.75 -4.55
N ILE A 119 0.41 9.08 -3.53
CA ILE A 119 1.79 9.26 -3.09
C ILE A 119 2.43 7.88 -3.13
N ILE A 120 3.62 7.77 -3.71
CA ILE A 120 4.44 6.57 -3.65
C ILE A 120 5.73 6.86 -2.88
N THR A 121 6.23 5.92 -2.07
CA THR A 121 7.44 6.09 -1.25
C THR A 121 8.56 5.10 -1.56
N PRO A 122 8.97 4.94 -2.84
CA PRO A 122 9.93 3.92 -3.21
C PRO A 122 11.34 4.25 -2.68
N HIS A 123 12.04 3.23 -2.21
CA HIS A 123 13.50 3.31 -2.07
C HIS A 123 14.20 3.14 -3.43
N PRO A 124 15.54 3.35 -3.57
CA PRO A 124 16.23 3.25 -4.85
C PRO A 124 16.02 1.93 -5.60
N GLY A 125 16.07 0.78 -4.90
CA GLY A 125 15.76 -0.51 -5.51
C GLY A 125 14.31 -0.68 -6.01
N GLU A 126 13.31 -0.08 -5.36
CA GLU A 126 11.93 -0.09 -5.86
C GLU A 126 11.77 0.83 -7.06
N THR A 127 12.43 1.99 -7.04
CA THR A 127 12.49 2.92 -8.17
C THR A 127 13.10 2.24 -9.40
N SER A 128 14.22 1.54 -9.22
CA SER A 128 14.88 0.76 -10.27
C SER A 128 13.96 -0.30 -10.87
N ARG A 129 13.22 -1.04 -10.04
CA ARG A 129 12.23 -2.04 -10.53
C ARG A 129 11.05 -1.41 -11.26
N LEU A 130 10.57 -0.26 -10.80
CA LEU A 130 9.48 0.46 -11.47
C LEU A 130 9.95 0.95 -12.85
N LEU A 131 11.06 1.69 -12.89
CA LEU A 131 11.58 2.29 -14.12
C LEU A 131 12.30 1.30 -15.06
N GLU A 132 12.45 0.04 -14.65
CA GLU A 132 13.19 -1.00 -15.39
C GLU A 132 14.64 -0.59 -15.74
N ILE A 133 15.31 0.10 -14.80
CA ILE A 133 16.72 0.52 -14.90
C ILE A 133 17.55 -0.08 -13.77
N GLU A 134 18.88 -0.09 -13.92
CA GLU A 134 19.79 -0.56 -12.88
C GLU A 134 19.77 0.37 -11.65
N VAL A 135 19.93 -0.21 -10.45
CA VAL A 135 19.90 0.58 -9.21
C VAL A 135 21.07 1.57 -9.14
N GLU A 136 22.20 1.25 -9.75
CA GLU A 136 23.36 2.15 -9.88
C GLU A 136 23.00 3.41 -10.66
N GLU A 137 22.12 3.32 -11.67
CA GLU A 137 21.65 4.49 -12.41
C GLU A 137 20.79 5.40 -11.53
N VAL A 138 19.88 4.81 -10.74
CA VAL A 138 19.09 5.55 -9.73
C VAL A 138 20.00 6.24 -8.71
N GLN A 139 21.06 5.56 -8.28
CA GLN A 139 21.98 6.10 -7.28
C GLN A 139 22.86 7.22 -7.83
N LYS A 140 23.18 7.18 -9.12
CA LYS A 140 24.00 8.19 -9.79
C LYS A 140 23.30 9.55 -9.85
N ASP A 141 21.98 9.58 -10.07
CA ASP A 141 21.18 10.79 -10.03
C ASP A 141 19.77 10.55 -9.45
N ARG A 142 19.69 10.54 -8.12
CA ARG A 142 18.43 10.27 -7.40
C ARG A 142 17.34 11.31 -7.68
N ILE A 143 17.73 12.56 -7.93
CA ILE A 143 16.76 13.64 -8.17
C ILE A 143 16.12 13.42 -9.53
N GLU A 144 16.93 13.20 -10.58
CA GLU A 144 16.38 12.96 -11.92
C GLU A 144 15.56 11.67 -11.97
N SER A 145 16.02 10.58 -11.33
CA SER A 145 15.22 9.35 -11.28
C SER A 145 13.88 9.52 -10.55
N THR A 146 13.83 10.33 -9.50
CA THR A 146 12.57 10.65 -8.80
C THR A 146 11.64 11.47 -9.70
N VAL A 147 12.18 12.47 -10.40
CA VAL A 147 11.42 13.30 -11.35
C VAL A 147 10.90 12.46 -12.53
N ALA A 148 11.72 11.56 -13.07
CA ALA A 148 11.32 10.63 -14.12
C ALA A 148 10.19 9.73 -13.63
N LEU A 149 10.31 9.16 -12.42
CA LEU A 149 9.27 8.32 -11.84
C LEU A 149 7.96 9.07 -11.62
N ALA A 150 8.00 10.31 -11.12
CA ALA A 150 6.80 11.13 -10.95
C ALA A 150 6.10 11.40 -12.30
N ARG A 151 6.87 11.68 -13.37
CA ARG A 151 6.32 11.85 -14.72
C ARG A 151 5.69 10.57 -15.25
N GLU A 152 6.31 9.41 -15.00
CA GLU A 152 5.79 8.12 -15.46
C GLU A 152 4.62 7.61 -14.64
N THR A 153 4.51 7.96 -13.36
CA THR A 153 3.47 7.41 -12.49
C THR A 153 2.31 8.37 -12.26
N GLY A 154 2.52 9.67 -12.47
CA GLY A 154 1.56 10.73 -12.12
C GLY A 154 1.40 10.95 -10.61
N ALA A 155 2.23 10.29 -9.80
CA ALA A 155 2.30 10.42 -8.34
C ALA A 155 3.33 11.46 -7.90
#